data_AF-A0A9P5UL26-F1
#
_entry.id   AF-A0A9P5UL26-F1
#
_cell.length_a   1.000
_cell.length_b   1.000
_cell.length_c   1.000
_cell.angle_alpha   90.00
_cell.angle_beta   90.00
_cell.angle_gamma   90.00
#
_symmetry.space_group_name_H-M   'P 1'
#
loop_
_entity.id
_entity.type
_entity.pdbx_description
1 polymer ?
#
loop_
_entity_poly.entity_id
_entity_poly.type
_entity_poly.pdbx_seq_one_letter_code
_entity_poly.pdbx_strand_id
1 'polypeptide(L)'
;MNMDMERMHLSGGAKGDTPYSRSPELRVSHKLAERKRRKEMKELFDELRDSLPVDRSLKTSKWEILSKAVDYIASMKVNQDEMTGEIDMLRQELARLQKH
;
A
#
# COMPACT_ATOMS: atom_id res chain seq x y z
N MET A 1 -20.55 -20.48 5.92
CA MET A 1 -20.70 -19.53 7.05
C MET A 1 -20.93 -18.17 6.45
N ASN A 2 -22.20 -17.77 6.32
CA ASN A 2 -22.59 -16.45 5.84
C ASN A 2 -22.83 -15.60 7.08
N MET A 3 -22.03 -14.55 7.27
CA MET A 3 -22.34 -13.52 8.27
C MET A 3 -23.12 -12.41 7.58
N ASP A 4 -24.37 -12.28 8.00
CA ASP A 4 -25.29 -11.20 7.65
C ASP A 4 -24.66 -9.84 7.96
N MET A 5 -24.37 -9.07 6.91
CA MET A 5 -23.81 -7.72 6.97
C MET A 5 -24.91 -6.66 6.86
N GLU A 6 -26.03 -6.86 7.57
CA GLU A 6 -27.09 -5.85 7.71
C GLU A 6 -27.09 -5.27 9.13
N ARG A 7 -26.34 -4.18 9.33
CA ARG A 7 -26.69 -3.00 10.15
C ARG A 7 -25.49 -2.06 10.25
N MET A 8 -25.54 -0.97 9.48
CA MET A 8 -25.20 0.42 9.86
C MET A 8 -25.31 1.31 8.60
N HIS A 9 -26.52 1.46 8.05
CA HIS A 9 -26.81 2.61 7.19
C HIS A 9 -27.08 3.81 8.10
N LEU A 10 -26.01 4.46 8.55
CA LEU A 10 -26.08 5.78 9.15
C LEU A 10 -26.45 6.78 8.04
N SER A 11 -27.72 7.20 8.07
CA SER A 11 -28.19 8.45 7.52
C SER A 11 -27.28 9.60 7.95
N GLY A 12 -26.94 10.50 7.01
CA GLY A 12 -26.56 11.87 7.35
C GLY A 12 -25.12 12.30 7.08
N GLY A 13 -24.52 11.92 5.94
CA GLY A 13 -23.36 12.62 5.39
C GLY A 13 -23.81 13.72 4.45
N ALA A 14 -24.01 14.94 4.97
CA ALA A 14 -24.32 16.13 4.20
C ALA A 14 -23.45 16.21 2.93
N LYS A 15 -24.10 16.26 1.76
CA LYS A 15 -23.45 16.66 0.51
C LYS A 15 -22.76 17.99 0.79
N GLY A 16 -21.44 18.03 0.58
CA GLY A 16 -20.53 19.09 0.98
C GLY A 16 -20.81 20.46 0.33
N ASP A 17 -21.90 21.10 0.72
CA ASP A 17 -22.10 22.53 0.56
C ASP A 17 -21.43 23.24 1.74
N THR A 18 -20.09 23.21 1.73
CA THR A 18 -19.37 24.30 2.39
C THR A 18 -19.69 25.60 1.61
N PRO A 19 -19.88 26.75 2.26
CA PRO A 19 -20.36 27.98 1.60
C PRO A 19 -19.50 28.46 0.42
N TYR A 20 -18.29 27.91 0.26
CA TYR A 20 -17.32 28.26 -0.77
C TYR A 20 -17.45 27.45 -2.08
N SER A 21 -18.24 26.37 -2.13
CA SER A 21 -18.34 25.49 -3.32
C SER A 21 -19.34 25.94 -4.40
N ARG A 22 -19.88 27.17 -4.28
CA ARG A 22 -21.07 27.59 -5.01
C ARG A 22 -20.86 28.08 -6.46
N SER A 23 -19.63 28.34 -6.91
CA SER A 23 -19.42 28.78 -8.30
C SER A 23 -19.27 27.61 -9.29
N PRO A 24 -19.80 27.72 -10.52
CA PRO A 24 -19.57 26.73 -11.59
C PRO A 24 -18.09 26.40 -11.81
N GLU A 25 -17.22 27.39 -11.74
CA GLU A 25 -15.79 27.28 -11.98
C GLU A 25 -15.09 26.49 -10.86
N LEU A 26 -15.47 26.72 -9.59
CA LEU A 26 -14.92 25.98 -8.45
C LEU A 26 -15.34 24.51 -8.49
N ARG A 27 -16.56 24.21 -8.95
CA ARG A 27 -17.03 22.82 -9.14
C ARG A 27 -16.22 22.10 -10.21
N VAL A 28 -15.88 22.77 -11.31
CA VAL A 28 -15.05 22.20 -12.39
C VAL A 28 -13.62 21.97 -11.91
N SER A 29 -13.00 22.97 -11.28
CA SER A 29 -11.65 22.86 -10.69
C SER A 29 -11.57 21.70 -9.70
N HIS A 30 -12.53 21.61 -8.77
CA HIS A 30 -12.60 20.52 -7.80
C HIS A 30 -12.74 19.14 -8.47
N LYS A 31 -13.59 19.03 -9.49
CA LYS A 31 -13.77 17.78 -10.26
C LYS A 31 -12.48 17.35 -10.97
N LEU A 32 -11.73 18.31 -11.53
CA LEU A 32 -10.45 18.04 -12.19
C LEU A 32 -9.39 17.60 -11.19
N ALA A 33 -9.28 18.30 -10.05
CA ALA A 33 -8.37 17.95 -8.97
C ALA A 33 -8.63 16.54 -8.43
N GLU A 34 -9.88 16.18 -8.16
CA GLU A 34 -10.23 14.84 -7.68
C GLU A 34 -9.98 13.75 -8.74
N ARG A 35 -10.17 14.06 -10.03
CA ARG A 35 -9.82 13.13 -11.11
C ARG A 35 -8.31 12.90 -11.17
N LYS A 36 -7.50 13.95 -11.00
CA LYS A 36 -6.03 13.84 -10.91
C LYS A 36 -5.62 13.00 -9.70
N ARG A 37 -6.13 13.30 -8.49
CA ARG A 37 -5.88 12.52 -7.28
C ARG A 37 -6.21 11.03 -7.45
N ARG A 38 -7.35 10.70 -8.07
CA ARG A 38 -7.73 9.30 -8.33
C ARG A 38 -6.84 8.61 -9.36
N LYS A 39 -6.32 9.35 -10.35
CA LYS A 39 -5.36 8.82 -11.33
C LYS A 39 -4.03 8.50 -10.66
N GLU A 40 -3.48 9.44 -9.90
CA GLU A 40 -2.23 9.24 -9.13
C GLU A 40 -2.36 8.08 -8.14
N MET A 41 -3.50 7.99 -7.43
CA MET A 41 -3.78 6.86 -6.54
C MET A 41 -3.80 5.52 -7.29
N LYS A 42 -4.36 5.47 -8.50
CA LYS A 42 -4.37 4.24 -9.31
C LYS A 42 -2.93 3.85 -9.70
N GLU A 43 -2.14 4.80 -10.18
CA GLU A 43 -0.75 4.59 -10.59
C GLU A 43 0.10 4.03 -9.42
N LEU A 44 -0.07 4.57 -8.21
CA LEU A 44 0.58 4.04 -7.00
C LEU A 44 0.16 2.60 -6.68
N PHE A 45 -1.13 2.25 -6.86
CA PHE A 45 -1.60 0.87 -6.64
C PHE A 45 -1.06 -0.10 -7.69
N ASP A 46 -0.96 0.35 -8.94
CA ASP A 46 -0.39 -0.45 -10.04
C ASP A 46 1.11 -0.71 -9.78
N GLU A 47 1.88 0.32 -9.41
CA GLU A 47 3.31 0.19 -9.05
C GLU A 47 3.54 -0.69 -7.81
N LEU A 48 2.72 -0.53 -6.77
CA LEU A 48 2.77 -1.37 -5.59
C LEU A 48 2.52 -2.83 -5.96
N ARG A 49 1.48 -3.12 -6.74
CA ARG A 49 1.19 -4.49 -7.20
C ARG A 49 2.36 -5.09 -7.95
N ASP A 50 2.97 -4.33 -8.87
CA ASP A 50 4.05 -4.80 -9.73
C ASP A 50 5.35 -5.08 -8.95
N SER A 51 5.51 -4.43 -7.79
CA SER A 51 6.64 -4.62 -6.86
C SER A 51 6.47 -5.82 -5.93
N LEU A 52 5.26 -6.35 -5.77
CA LEU A 52 4.99 -7.50 -4.91
C LEU A 52 5.26 -8.82 -5.65
N PRO A 53 5.66 -9.89 -4.94
CA PRO A 53 5.85 -11.22 -5.51
C PRO A 53 4.49 -11.90 -5.78
N VAL A 54 3.71 -11.36 -6.72
CA VAL A 54 2.37 -11.84 -7.08
C VAL A 54 2.26 -12.13 -8.56
N ASP A 55 1.39 -13.07 -8.91
CA ASP A 55 1.12 -13.40 -10.30
C ASP A 55 0.47 -12.22 -11.03
N ARG A 56 1.21 -11.69 -12.02
CA ARG A 56 0.87 -10.49 -12.79
C ARG A 56 -0.34 -10.69 -13.73
N SER A 57 -0.73 -11.94 -13.96
CA SER A 57 -1.82 -12.29 -14.88
C SER A 57 -3.22 -12.11 -14.27
N LEU A 58 -3.31 -12.01 -12.94
CA LEU A 58 -4.59 -11.99 -12.22
C LEU A 58 -5.01 -10.56 -11.83
N LYS A 59 -6.30 -10.27 -11.93
CA LYS A 59 -6.89 -9.05 -11.36
C LYS A 59 -6.88 -9.16 -9.83
N THR A 60 -5.82 -8.66 -9.21
CA THR A 60 -5.71 -8.56 -7.73
C THR A 60 -6.52 -7.37 -7.21
N SER A 61 -7.31 -7.59 -6.16
CA SER A 61 -8.10 -6.54 -5.52
C SER A 61 -7.24 -5.59 -4.68
N LYS A 62 -7.75 -4.39 -4.36
CA LYS A 62 -7.03 -3.43 -3.50
C LYS A 62 -6.72 -3.99 -2.11
N TRP A 63 -7.66 -4.72 -1.51
CA TRP A 63 -7.45 -5.33 -0.21
C TRP A 63 -6.31 -6.36 -0.27
N GLU A 64 -6.29 -7.22 -1.29
CA GLU A 64 -5.21 -8.19 -1.48
C GLU A 64 -3.85 -7.51 -1.71
N ILE A 65 -3.80 -6.44 -2.51
CA ILE A 65 -2.55 -5.67 -2.72
C ILE A 65 -2.04 -5.14 -1.38
N LEU A 66 -2.91 -4.54 -0.56
CA LEU A 66 -2.53 -4.01 0.74
C LEU A 66 -2.10 -5.11 1.73
N SER A 67 -2.86 -6.21 1.81
CA SER A 67 -2.52 -7.33 2.69
C SER A 67 -1.16 -7.93 2.31
N LYS A 68 -0.94 -8.21 1.03
CA LYS A 68 0.32 -8.77 0.54
C LYS A 68 1.48 -7.81 0.70
N ALA A 69 1.26 -6.50 0.60
CA ALA A 69 2.29 -5.51 0.86
C ALA A 69 2.74 -5.51 2.33
N VAL A 70 1.79 -5.61 3.26
CA VAL A 70 2.11 -5.71 4.70
C VAL A 70 2.91 -6.97 4.98
N ASP A 71 2.47 -8.11 4.46
CA ASP A 71 3.16 -9.40 4.63
C ASP A 71 4.56 -9.38 4.03
N TYR A 72 4.70 -8.82 2.83
CA TYR A 72 5.99 -8.75 2.13
C TYR A 72 6.98 -7.82 2.85
N ILE A 73 6.54 -6.68 3.38
CA ILE A 73 7.39 -5.81 4.20
C ILE A 73 7.84 -6.54 5.47
N ALA A 74 6.95 -7.29 6.11
CA ALA A 74 7.31 -8.08 7.28
C ALA A 74 8.36 -9.15 6.95
N SER A 75 8.20 -9.88 5.85
CA SER A 75 9.19 -10.88 5.42
C SER A 75 10.53 -10.25 5.04
N MET A 76 10.52 -9.08 4.38
CA MET A 76 11.76 -8.37 4.04
C MET A 76 12.56 -7.96 5.28
N LYS A 77 11.88 -7.53 6.35
CA LYS A 77 12.55 -7.19 7.63
C LYS A 77 13.22 -8.40 8.25
N VAL A 78 12.53 -9.54 8.31
CA VAL A 78 13.11 -10.79 8.82
C VAL A 78 14.32 -11.21 7.99
N ASN A 79 14.20 -11.21 6.67
CA ASN A 79 15.31 -11.55 5.77
C ASN A 79 16.51 -10.59 5.94
N GLN A 80 16.24 -9.30 6.20
CA GLN A 80 17.30 -8.31 6.44
C GLN A 80 18.06 -8.59 7.75
N ASP A 81 17.35 -8.97 8.81
CA ASP A 81 17.96 -9.34 10.09
C ASP A 81 18.80 -10.63 9.96
N GLU A 82 18.29 -11.63 9.24
CA GLU A 82 19.00 -12.88 8.95
C GLU A 82 20.29 -12.61 8.15
N MET A 83 20.22 -11.85 7.06
CA MET A 83 21.39 -11.46 6.26
C MET A 83 22.41 -10.68 7.09
N THR A 84 21.96 -9.82 8.00
CA THR A 84 22.85 -9.06 8.90
C THR A 84 23.59 -10.01 9.84
N GLY A 85 22.89 -10.98 10.42
CA GLY A 85 23.49 -12.02 11.25
C GLY A 85 24.51 -12.88 10.49
N GLU A 86 24.19 -13.28 9.25
CA GLU A 86 25.12 -14.01 8.38
C GLU A 86 26.38 -13.19 8.07
N ILE A 87 26.23 -11.90 7.74
CA ILE A 87 27.36 -11.00 7.49
C ILE A 87 28.28 -10.93 8.72
N ASP A 88 27.71 -10.83 9.92
CA ASP A 88 28.51 -10.73 11.14
C ASP A 88 29.23 -12.06 11.46
N MET A 89 28.59 -13.20 11.24
CA MET A 89 29.25 -14.51 11.36
C MET A 89 30.42 -14.64 10.35
N LEU A 90 30.20 -14.25 9.09
CA LEU A 90 31.23 -14.31 8.05
C LEU A 90 32.40 -13.37 8.36
N ARG A 91 32.13 -12.18 8.90
CA ARG A 91 33.17 -11.24 9.36
C ARG A 91 33.99 -11.82 10.51
N GLN A 92 33.36 -12.49 11.46
CA GLN A 92 34.06 -13.16 12.57
C GLN A 92 34.96 -14.29 12.07
N GLU A 93 34.46 -15.11 11.14
CA GLU A 93 35.26 -16.21 10.58
C GLU A 93 36.45 -15.71 9.75
N LEU A 94 36.26 -14.66 8.94
CA LEU A 94 37.36 -14.00 8.24
C LEU A 94 38.41 -13.46 9.21
N ALA A 95 37.97 -12.81 10.29
CA ALA A 95 38.88 -12.29 11.32
C ALA A 95 39.64 -13.41 12.04
N ARG A 96 39.04 -14.60 12.19
CA ARG A 96 39.70 -15.79 12.75
C ARG A 96 40.77 -16.32 11.80
N LEU A 97 40.45 -16.43 10.51
CA LEU A 97 41.36 -16.93 9.49
C LEU A 97 42.55 -15.99 9.22
N GLN A 98 42.34 -14.67 9.31
CA GLN A 98 43.39 -13.67 9.10
C GLN A 98 44.42 -13.57 10.25
N LYS A 99 44.14 -14.20 11.40
CA LYS A 99 45.04 -14.22 12.57
C LYS A 99 46.03 -15.40 12.55
N HIS A 100 45.91 -16.29 11.57
CA HIS A 100 46.82 -17.40 11.33
C HIS A 100 47.59 -17.20 10.04
#